data_AF-X1VR47-F1
#
_entry.id   AF-X1VR47-F1
#
_cell.length_a   1.000
_cell.length_b   1.000
_cell.length_c   1.000
_cell.angle_alpha   90.00
_cell.angle_beta   90.00
_cell.angle_gamma   90.00
#
_symmetry.space_group_name_H-M   'P 1'
#
loop_
_entity.id
_entity.type
_entity.pdbx_description
1 polymer ?
#
loop_
_entity_poly.entity_id
_entity_poly.type
_entity_poly.pdbx_seq_one_letter_code
_entity_poly.pdbx_strand_id
1 'polypeptide(L)' 'EYVPASRFLRRYFPKNTFSVEQKEGTCVFTATGTYRLGWLAKTFAKKRLERGLSSVKKHMKEEGENLKRILEA' A
#
# COMPACT_ATOMS: atom_id res chain seq x y z
N GLU A 1 5.76 -2.84 -12.34
CA GLU A 1 5.08 -3.63 -11.29
C GLU A 1 6.07 -3.99 -10.19
N TYR A 2 5.75 -3.70 -8.92
CA TYR A 2 6.59 -4.09 -7.78
C TYR A 2 6.17 -5.48 -7.30
N VAL A 3 7.02 -6.48 -7.51
CA VAL A 3 6.73 -7.87 -7.10
C VAL A 3 7.68 -8.27 -5.98
N PRO A 4 7.19 -8.65 -4.79
CA PRO A 4 8.05 -9.01 -3.68
C PRO A 4 8.92 -10.24 -4.03
N ALA A 5 10.16 -10.26 -3.54
CA ALA A 5 11.13 -11.30 -3.85
C ALA A 5 10.76 -12.68 -3.28
N SER A 6 10.05 -12.73 -2.15
CA SER A 6 9.72 -14.00 -1.51
C SER A 6 8.40 -14.60 -2.04
N ARG A 7 8.42 -15.92 -2.31
CA ARG A 7 7.23 -16.68 -2.76
C ARG A 7 6.06 -16.60 -1.78
N PHE A 8 6.38 -16.53 -0.49
CA PHE A 8 5.38 -16.35 0.57
C PHE A 8 4.69 -14.98 0.43
N LEU A 9 5.46 -13.88 0.36
CA LEU A 9 4.89 -12.55 0.18
C LEU A 9 4.09 -12.42 -1.12
N ARG A 10 4.51 -13.06 -2.21
CA ARG A 10 3.71 -13.09 -3.46
C ARG A 10 2.34 -13.74 -3.30
N ARG A 11 2.21 -14.73 -2.42
CA ARG A 11 0.92 -15.39 -2.16
C ARG A 11 -0.03 -14.51 -1.34
N TYR A 12 0.50 -13.78 -0.35
CA TYR A 12 -0.29 -12.91 0.51
C TYR A 12 -0.50 -11.50 -0.07
N PHE A 13 0.40 -11.02 -0.93
CA PHE A 13 0.35 -9.71 -1.58
C PHE A 13 0.46 -9.89 -3.10
N PRO A 14 -0.60 -10.42 -3.74
CA PRO A 14 -0.55 -10.77 -5.16
C PRO A 14 -0.42 -9.55 -6.08
N LYS A 15 -0.86 -8.36 -5.65
CA LYS A 15 -0.84 -7.16 -6.48
C LYS A 15 -0.64 -5.91 -5.66
N ASN A 16 0.48 -5.23 -5.89
CA ASN A 16 0.76 -3.90 -5.37
C ASN A 16 0.96 -2.98 -6.56
N THR A 17 0.13 -1.95 -6.69
CA THR A 17 0.16 -1.01 -7.80
C THR A 17 0.36 0.40 -7.25
N PHE A 18 1.27 1.13 -7.86
CA PHE A 18 1.48 2.55 -7.60
C PHE A 18 1.23 3.27 -8.92
N SER A 19 0.28 4.19 -8.95
CA SER A 19 0.05 5.07 -10.10
C SER A 19 0.21 6.52 -9.67
N VAL A 20 0.82 7.29 -10.56
CA VAL A 20 1.04 8.72 -10.38
C VAL A 20 0.42 9.39 -11.59
N GLU A 21 -0.70 10.06 -11.40
CA GLU A 21 -1.42 10.74 -12.46
C GLU A 21 -1.32 12.25 -12.26
N GLN A 22 -0.91 12.98 -13.29
CA GLN A 22 -0.95 14.44 -13.30
C GLN A 22 -2.35 14.91 -13.70
N LYS A 23 -2.95 15.78 -12.89
CA LYS A 23 -4.23 16.45 -13.17
C LYS A 23 -4.08 17.95 -12.96
N GLU A 24 -4.21 18.72 -14.03
CA GLU A 24 -4.38 20.19 -14.03
C GLU A 24 -3.53 20.94 -12.98
N GLY A 25 -2.20 20.73 -13.01
CA GLY A 25 -1.25 21.38 -12.10
C GLY A 25 -1.10 20.74 -10.71
N THR A 26 -1.76 19.61 -10.47
CA THR A 26 -1.63 18.80 -9.25
C THR A 26 -1.28 17.35 -9.58
N CYS A 27 -0.64 16.67 -8.63
CA CYS A 27 -0.32 15.24 -8.75
C CYS A 27 -1.23 14.39 -7.85
N VAL A 28 -1.84 13.34 -8.42
CA VAL A 28 -2.62 12.32 -7.71
C VAL A 28 -1.77 11.04 -7.62
N PHE A 29 -1.24 10.78 -6.43
CA PHE A 29 -0.54 9.53 -6.12
C PHE A 29 -1.53 8.51 -5.55
N THR A 30 -1.69 7.37 -6.23
CA THR A 30 -2.57 6.27 -5.81
C THR A 30 -1.75 5.03 -5.54
N ALA A 31 -1.71 4.61 -4.28
CA ALA A 31 -1.13 3.34 -3.84
C ALA A 31 -2.25 2.32 -3.57
N THR A 32 -2.30 1.24 -4.35
CA THR A 32 -3.26 0.15 -4.19
C THR A 32 -2.54 -1.14 -3.83
N GLY A 33 -2.76 -1.63 -2.61
CA GLY A 33 -2.27 -2.94 -2.14
C GLY A 33 -3.40 -3.95 -2.05
N THR A 34 -3.30 -5.05 -2.79
CA THR A 34 -4.20 -6.21 -2.65
C THR A 34 -3.56 -7.23 -1.74
N TYR A 35 -4.25 -7.61 -0.67
CA TYR A 35 -3.81 -8.65 0.25
C TYR A 35 -4.80 -9.82 0.31
N ARG A 36 -4.27 -11.04 0.40
CA ARG A 36 -5.02 -12.28 0.58
C ARG A 36 -4.80 -12.79 1.99
N LEU A 37 -5.88 -12.82 2.79
CA LEU A 37 -5.87 -13.38 4.14
C LEU A 37 -6.74 -14.63 4.19
N GLY A 38 -6.16 -15.74 4.65
CA GLY A 38 -6.92 -16.96 4.92
C GLY A 38 -7.90 -16.77 6.09
N TRP A 39 -8.95 -17.59 6.13
CA TRP A 39 -10.01 -17.49 7.14
C TRP A 39 -9.48 -17.52 8.58
N LEU A 40 -8.51 -18.39 8.88
CA LEU A 40 -7.87 -18.46 10.20
C LEU A 40 -7.17 -17.15 10.60
N ALA A 41 -6.42 -16.54 9.69
CA ALA A 41 -5.76 -15.25 9.96
C ALA A 41 -6.78 -14.12 10.17
N LYS A 42 -7.89 -14.15 9.41
CA LYS A 42 -8.99 -13.19 9.57
C LYS A 42 -9.72 -13.34 10.91
N THR A 43 -9.79 -14.54 11.47
CA THR A 43 -10.48 -14.81 12.75
C THR A 43 -9.58 -14.55 13.95
N PHE A 44 -8.33 -15.05 13.94
CA PHE A 44 -7.43 -14.96 15.10
C PHE A 44 -6.58 -13.69 15.15
N ALA A 45 -6.24 -13.11 13.99
CA ALA A 45 -5.31 -11.99 13.92
C ALA A 45 -5.95 -10.67 13.42
N LYS A 46 -7.28 -10.59 13.35
CA LYS A 46 -8.02 -9.42 12.81
C LYS A 46 -7.53 -8.09 13.36
N LYS A 47 -7.52 -7.94 14.70
CA LYS A 47 -7.11 -6.69 15.38
C LYS A 47 -5.64 -6.34 15.15
N ARG A 48 -4.77 -7.33 14.95
CA ARG A 48 -3.34 -7.12 14.70
C ARG A 48 -3.10 -6.73 13.24
N LEU A 49 -3.85 -7.35 12.33
CA LEU A 49 -3.84 -7.02 10.90
C LEU A 49 -4.41 -5.64 10.63
N GLU A 50 -5.53 -5.26 11.26
CA GLU A 50 -6.10 -3.92 11.14
C GLU A 50 -5.11 -2.85 11.63
N ARG A 51 -4.43 -3.09 12.76
CA ARG A 51 -3.38 -2.20 13.26
C ARG A 51 -2.16 -2.13 12.34
N GLY A 52 -1.73 -3.26 11.79
CA GLY A 52 -0.64 -3.30 10.82
C GLY A 52 -0.99 -2.53 9.53
N LEU A 53 -2.18 -2.78 8.99
CA LEU A 53 -2.67 -2.12 7.77
C LEU A 53 -2.89 -0.62 8.00
N SER A 54 -3.38 -0.20 9.16
CA SER A 54 -3.53 1.23 9.47
C SER A 54 -2.19 1.93 9.60
N SER A 55 -1.19 1.28 10.20
CA SER A 55 0.19 1.79 10.27
C SER A 55 0.81 1.91 8.88
N VAL A 56 0.67 0.89 8.02
CA VAL A 56 1.15 0.93 6.63
C VAL A 56 0.45 2.05 5.87
N LYS A 57 -0.88 2.18 6.00
CA LYS A 57 -1.64 3.25 5.35
C LYS A 57 -1.16 4.64 5.78
N LYS A 58 -0.90 4.83 7.07
CA LYS A 58 -0.36 6.10 7.60
C LYS A 58 1.01 6.40 6.99
N HIS A 59 1.92 5.42 7.02
CA HIS A 59 3.26 5.57 6.49
C HIS A 59 3.26 5.88 4.98
N MET A 60 2.46 5.15 4.20
CA MET A 60 2.30 5.41 2.76
C MET A 60 1.75 6.81 2.46
N LYS A 61 0.87 7.33 3.33
CA LYS A 61 0.35 8.69 3.19
C LYS A 61 1.44 9.73 3.44
N GLU A 62 2.24 9.55 4.49
CA GLU A 62 3.36 10.45 4.80
C GLU A 62 4.44 10.43 3.71
N GLU A 63 4.83 9.25 3.22
CA GLU A 63 5.76 9.11 2.10
C GLU A 63 5.20 9.74 0.81
N GLY A 64 3.91 9.54 0.54
CA GLY A 64 3.21 10.12 -0.61
C GLY A 64 3.15 11.65 -0.57
N GLU A 65 2.86 12.23 0.61
CA GLU A 65 2.87 13.69 0.79
C GLU A 65 4.28 14.27 0.63
N ASN A 66 5.31 13.55 1.10
CA ASN A 66 6.70 13.97 0.91
C ASN A 66 7.12 13.92 -0.57
N LEU A 67 6.77 12.84 -1.28
CA LEU A 67 6.98 12.72 -2.72
C LEU A 67 6.26 13.83 -3.49
N LYS A 68 5.01 14.13 -3.11
CA LYS A 68 4.23 15.21 -3.72
C LYS A 68 4.93 16.56 -3.56
N ARG A 69 5.44 16.88 -2.37
CA ARG A 69 6.19 18.12 -2.13
C ARG A 69 7.45 18.23 -2.98
N ILE A 70 8.17 17.12 -3.20
CA ILE A 70 9.37 17.13 -4.04
C ILE A 70 9.01 17.33 -5.52
N LEU A 71 7.90 16.74 -5.98
CA LEU A 71 7.47 16.81 -7.38
C LEU A 71 6.76 18.11 -7.75
N GLU A 72 6.15 18.79 -6.79
CA GLU A 72 5.44 20.07 -6.99
C GLU A 72 6.26 21.30 -6.55
N ALA A 73 7.49 21.12 -6.07
CA ALA A 73 8.45 22.20 -5.78
C ALA A 73 9.18 22.65 -7.05
#